data_AF-A0A948UH24-F1
#
_entry.id   AF-A0A948UH24-F1
#
_cell.length_a   1.000
_cell.length_b   1.000
_cell.length_c   1.000
_cell.angle_alpha   90.00
_cell.angle_beta   90.00
_cell.angle_gamma   90.00
#
_symmetry.space_group_name_H-M   'P 1'
#
loop_
_entity.id
_entity.type
_entity.pdbx_description
1 polymer ?
#
loop_
_entity_poly.entity_id
_entity_poly.type
_entity_poly.pdbx_seq_one_letter_code
_entity_poly.pdbx_strand_id
1 'polypeptide(L)'
;MATSASEAGRQPQDTGASDDFGVLLGWSHAPFTRGIQLKLQSTIGDNRDHDTIAARHYLMTKNQALILAKYLLDATGQTLPEGPREGRLRRMMRRLSGG
;
A
#
# COMPACT_ATOMS: atom_id res chain seq x y z
N MET A 1 -46.04 -42.18 -11.37
CA MET A 1 -46.08 -40.92 -10.59
C MET A 1 -44.64 -40.43 -10.48
N ALA A 2 -44.33 -39.32 -11.13
CA ALA A 2 -42.99 -38.72 -11.17
C ALA A 2 -42.82 -37.76 -9.98
N THR A 3 -41.66 -37.77 -9.36
CA THR A 3 -41.25 -36.71 -8.43
C THR A 3 -39.83 -36.32 -8.79
N SER A 4 -39.75 -35.38 -9.73
CA SER A 4 -38.57 -34.58 -10.04
C SER A 4 -38.71 -33.24 -9.32
N ALA A 5 -37.71 -32.85 -8.53
CA ALA A 5 -37.39 -31.50 -8.03
C ALA A 5 -36.63 -31.69 -6.70
N SER A 6 -35.50 -31.07 -6.38
CA SER A 6 -34.78 -29.97 -7.01
C SER A 6 -33.37 -30.02 -6.43
N GLU A 7 -32.37 -30.45 -7.20
CA GLU A 7 -30.97 -30.21 -6.87
C GLU A 7 -30.72 -28.71 -7.05
N ALA A 8 -30.83 -27.95 -5.97
CA ALA A 8 -30.38 -26.58 -5.91
C ALA A 8 -28.84 -26.60 -6.00
N GLY A 9 -28.34 -26.58 -7.24
CA GLY A 9 -26.95 -26.29 -7.55
C GLY A 9 -26.58 -24.98 -6.89
N ARG A 10 -25.73 -25.06 -5.87
CA ARG A 10 -25.09 -23.91 -5.25
C ARG A 10 -24.13 -23.33 -6.30
N GLN A 11 -24.63 -22.43 -7.15
CA GLN A 11 -23.78 -21.63 -8.00
C GLN A 11 -22.73 -20.96 -7.11
N PRO A 12 -21.43 -21.09 -7.40
CA PRO A 12 -20.44 -20.22 -6.78
C PRO A 12 -20.88 -18.80 -7.11
N GLN A 13 -21.16 -18.01 -6.07
CA GLN A 13 -21.25 -16.56 -6.21
C GLN A 13 -19.85 -16.12 -6.60
N ASP A 14 -19.61 -16.09 -7.90
CA ASP A 14 -18.56 -15.32 -8.51
C ASP A 14 -18.97 -13.87 -8.25
N THR A 15 -18.66 -13.38 -7.05
CA THR A 15 -18.59 -11.94 -6.79
C THR A 15 -17.48 -11.46 -7.70
N GLY A 16 -17.84 -11.19 -8.95
CA GLY A 16 -17.13 -10.30 -9.83
C GLY A 16 -17.01 -8.99 -9.07
N ALA A 17 -15.96 -8.90 -8.27
CA ALA A 17 -15.39 -7.64 -7.86
C ALA A 17 -15.01 -6.98 -9.18
N SER A 18 -15.94 -6.22 -9.73
CA SER A 18 -15.59 -5.18 -10.70
C SER A 18 -14.35 -4.51 -10.14
N ASP A 19 -13.28 -4.55 -10.92
CA ASP A 19 -12.02 -3.89 -10.63
C ASP A 19 -12.27 -2.37 -10.62
N ASP A 20 -12.95 -1.89 -9.58
CA ASP A 20 -13.14 -0.48 -9.28
C ASP A 20 -11.80 0.02 -8.75
N PHE A 21 -10.91 0.30 -9.69
CA PHE A 21 -9.64 0.94 -9.42
C PHE A 21 -9.91 2.39 -9.02
N GLY A 22 -9.99 2.62 -7.71
CA GLY A 22 -10.03 3.97 -7.15
C GLY A 22 -8.70 4.71 -7.33
N VAL A 23 -8.74 6.04 -7.22
CA VAL A 23 -7.56 6.90 -7.22
C VAL A 23 -6.94 6.90 -5.82
N LEU A 24 -5.64 6.60 -5.72
CA LEU A 24 -4.88 6.72 -4.48
C LEU A 24 -4.63 8.21 -4.18
N LEU A 25 -5.23 8.72 -3.11
CA LEU A 25 -5.12 10.11 -2.68
C LEU A 25 -3.92 10.33 -1.76
N GLY A 26 -3.57 9.32 -0.97
CA GLY A 26 -2.50 9.44 0.01
C GLY A 26 -2.16 8.13 0.68
N TRP A 27 -1.00 8.12 1.33
CA TRP A 27 -0.55 7.00 2.13
C TRP A 27 0.28 7.50 3.30
N SER A 28 0.25 6.77 4.40
CA SER A 28 1.14 6.99 5.54
C SER A 28 1.53 5.67 6.16
N HIS A 29 2.64 5.66 6.91
CA HIS A 29 3.09 4.47 7.61
C HIS A 29 3.45 4.78 9.06
N ALA A 30 3.25 3.80 9.93
CA ALA A 30 3.65 3.85 11.33
C ALA A 30 4.36 2.54 11.72
N PRO A 31 5.37 2.61 12.61
CA PRO A 31 5.92 1.40 13.21
C PRO A 31 4.83 0.69 14.03
N PHE A 32 4.74 -0.64 13.93
CA PHE A 32 3.76 -1.44 14.67
C PHE A 32 4.43 -2.67 15.28
N THR A 33 4.69 -2.66 16.59
CA THR A 33 5.30 -3.74 17.39
C THR A 33 6.57 -4.38 16.77
N ARG A 34 6.42 -5.29 15.80
CA ARG A 34 7.51 -5.96 15.06
C ARG A 34 7.42 -5.78 13.53
N GLY A 35 6.64 -4.81 13.08
CA GLY A 35 6.26 -4.62 11.70
C GLY A 35 5.91 -3.18 11.39
N ILE A 36 5.15 -2.99 10.31
CA ILE A 36 4.76 -1.71 9.76
C ILE A 36 3.25 -1.74 9.55
N GLN A 37 2.57 -0.68 9.99
CA GLN A 37 1.21 -0.39 9.58
C GLN A 37 1.27 0.57 8.39
N LEU A 38 0.70 0.18 7.26
CA LEU A 38 0.52 1.02 6.09
C LEU A 38 -0.95 1.44 5.99
N LYS A 39 -1.20 2.74 5.94
CA LYS A 39 -2.53 3.30 5.68
C LYS A 39 -2.56 3.81 4.24
N LEU A 40 -3.51 3.33 3.44
CA LEU A 40 -3.80 3.82 2.09
C LEU A 40 -5.14 4.54 2.11
N GLN A 41 -5.19 5.71 1.47
CA GLN A 41 -6.41 6.50 1.30
C GLN A 41 -6.73 6.56 -0.19
N SER A 42 -7.92 6.10 -0.56
CA SER A 42 -8.37 6.05 -1.96
C SER A 42 -9.80 6.54 -2.09
N THR A 43 -10.16 7.04 -3.27
CA THR A 43 -11.55 7.34 -3.65
C THR A 43 -11.93 6.59 -4.92
N ILE A 44 -13.19 6.17 -5.02
CA ILE A 44 -13.75 5.46 -6.20
C ILE A 44 -14.52 6.43 -7.10
N GLY A 45 -14.72 7.70 -6.68
CA GLY A 45 -15.54 8.68 -7.38
C GLY A 45 -14.78 9.88 -7.95
N ASP A 46 -15.42 10.58 -8.89
CA ASP A 46 -14.97 11.84 -9.48
C ASP A 46 -15.06 13.00 -8.45
N ASN A 47 -14.06 13.05 -7.57
CA ASN A 47 -13.54 14.17 -6.76
C ASN A 47 -14.50 15.26 -6.20
N ARG A 48 -15.80 15.01 -6.01
CA ARG A 48 -16.72 16.04 -5.51
C ARG A 48 -17.35 15.76 -4.15
N ASP A 49 -17.35 14.50 -3.70
CA ASP A 49 -17.75 14.16 -2.34
C ASP A 49 -16.56 13.65 -1.53
N HIS A 50 -16.07 14.52 -0.63
CA HIS A 50 -15.10 14.17 0.41
C HIS A 50 -15.56 12.98 1.29
N ASP A 51 -16.84 12.64 1.23
CA ASP A 51 -17.46 11.54 1.99
C ASP A 51 -17.12 10.14 1.45
N THR A 52 -16.40 10.04 0.31
CA THR A 52 -16.04 8.76 -0.33
C THR A 52 -14.56 8.36 -0.16
N ILE A 53 -13.83 8.97 0.78
CA ILE A 53 -12.44 8.60 1.05
C ILE A 53 -12.39 7.31 1.89
N ALA A 54 -12.07 6.19 1.24
CA ALA A 54 -11.84 4.92 1.89
C ALA A 54 -10.40 4.87 2.45
N ALA A 55 -10.26 4.56 3.74
CA ALA A 55 -8.97 4.28 4.36
C ALA A 55 -8.79 2.77 4.59
N ARG A 56 -7.76 2.18 3.99
CA ARG A 56 -7.39 0.76 4.19
C ARG A 56 -6.11 0.67 4.99
N HIS A 57 -6.13 -0.17 6.03
CA HIS A 57 -4.98 -0.39 6.92
C HIS A 57 -4.42 -1.79 6.70
N TYR A 58 -3.14 -1.86 6.34
CA TYR A 58 -2.40 -3.09 6.16
C TYR A 58 -1.36 -3.23 7.26
N LEU A 59 -1.41 -4.36 7.98
CA LEU A 59 -0.39 -4.72 8.94
C LEU A 59 0.56 -5.71 8.28
N MET A 60 1.85 -5.38 8.28
CA MET A 60 2.87 -6.17 7.62
C MET A 60 4.06 -6.39 8.55
N THR A 61 4.68 -7.56 8.45
CA THR A 61 6.04 -7.75 8.95
C THR A 61 7.02 -6.89 8.14
N LYS A 62 8.23 -6.67 8.68
CA LYS A 62 9.29 -5.95 7.96
C LYS A 62 9.63 -6.62 6.62
N ASN A 63 9.66 -7.94 6.57
CA ASN A 63 9.95 -8.69 5.34
C ASN A 63 8.84 -8.51 4.29
N GLN A 64 7.57 -8.56 4.68
CA GLN A 64 6.45 -8.28 3.77
C GLN A 64 6.50 -6.85 3.23
N ALA A 65 6.84 -5.88 4.08
CA ALA A 65 7.01 -4.50 3.64
C ALA A 65 8.19 -4.33 2.67
N LEU A 66 9.29 -5.06 2.86
CA LEU A 66 10.43 -5.06 1.94
C LEU A 66 10.07 -5.66 0.57
N ILE A 67 9.31 -6.77 0.56
CA ILE A 67 8.82 -7.38 -0.68
C ILE A 67 7.90 -6.41 -1.42
N LEU A 68 6.98 -5.75 -0.71
CA LEU A 68 6.11 -4.72 -1.28
C LEU A 68 6.92 -3.55 -1.85
N ALA A 69 7.90 -3.05 -1.10
CA ALA A 69 8.75 -1.95 -1.57
C ALA A 69 9.51 -2.33 -2.85
N LYS A 70 10.10 -3.54 -2.91
CA LYS A 70 10.76 -4.05 -4.11
C LYS A 70 9.79 -4.10 -5.29
N TYR A 71 8.60 -4.66 -5.09
CA TYR A 71 7.58 -4.73 -6.13
C TYR A 71 7.21 -3.35 -6.69
N LEU A 72 6.99 -2.36 -5.81
CA LEU A 72 6.65 -1.00 -6.22
C LEU A 72 7.78 -0.32 -6.99
N LEU A 73 9.04 -0.53 -6.60
CA LEU A 73 10.21 -0.03 -7.31
C LEU A 73 10.30 -0.65 -8.72
N ASP A 74 10.22 -1.98 -8.81
CA ASP A 74 10.27 -2.72 -10.07
C ASP A 74 9.12 -2.29 -11.01
N ALA A 75 7.90 -2.14 -10.48
CA ALA A 75 6.71 -1.75 -11.26
C ALA A 75 6.78 -0.30 -11.77
N THR A 76 7.48 0.59 -11.07
CA THR A 76 7.61 2.00 -11.44
C THR A 76 8.92 2.32 -12.17
N GLY A 77 9.80 1.33 -12.36
CA GLY A 77 11.15 1.54 -12.89
C GLY A 77 12.04 2.41 -11.99
N GLN A 78 11.65 2.60 -10.73
CA GLN A 78 12.42 3.38 -9.76
C GLN A 78 13.47 2.49 -9.09
N THR A 79 14.62 3.06 -8.76
CA THR A 79 15.63 2.41 -7.94
C THR A 79 15.54 2.91 -6.51
N LEU A 80 16.05 2.12 -5.55
CA LEU A 80 16.18 2.57 -4.17
C LEU A 80 16.90 3.93 -4.15
N PRO A 81 16.30 4.98 -3.56
CA PRO A 81 16.96 6.28 -3.49
C PRO A 81 18.29 6.11 -2.77
N GLU A 82 19.38 6.61 -3.36
CA GLU A 82 20.67 6.66 -2.69
C GLU A 82 20.47 7.42 -1.37
N GLY A 83 20.53 6.71 -0.23
CA GLY A 83 20.30 7.30 1.08
C GLY A 83 21.16 8.56 1.29
N PRO A 84 20.74 9.50 2.14
CA PRO A 84 21.48 10.74 2.34
C PRO A 84 22.92 10.41 2.66
N ARG A 85 23.85 10.80 1.78
CA ARG A 85 25.29 10.59 1.94
C ARG A 85 25.74 11.31 3.21
N GLU A 86 25.73 10.62 4.35
CA GLU A 86 26.16 11.12 5.66
C GLU A 86 27.61 11.63 5.67
N GLY A 87 28.38 11.37 4.61
CA GLY A 87 29.78 11.74 4.49
C GLY A 87 30.08 13.21 4.11
N ARG A 88 29.17 13.95 3.45
CA ARG A 88 29.47 15.32 2.99
C ARG A 88 29.16 16.39 4.04
N LEU A 89 27.98 16.34 4.66
CA LEU A 89 27.56 17.32 5.68
C LEU A 89 28.43 17.21 6.95
N ARG A 90 28.73 15.97 7.37
CA ARG A 90 29.59 15.67 8.52
C ARG A 90 31.07 16.04 8.30
N ARG A 91 31.51 16.25 7.06
CA ARG A 91 32.88 16.70 6.72
C ARG A 91 32.99 18.23 6.75
N MET A 92 31.91 18.94 6.43
CA MET A 92 31.87 20.41 6.48
C MET A 92 31.73 20.94 7.91
N MET A 93 30.86 20.33 8.74
CA MET A 93 30.74 20.73 10.16
C MET A 93 32.01 20.46 10.98
N ARG A 94 32.75 19.40 10.67
CA ARG A 94 34.05 19.10 11.34
C ARG A 94 35.16 20.10 10.99
N ARG A 95 35.02 20.84 9.90
CA ARG A 95 35.95 21.93 9.51
C ARG A 95 35.56 23.27 10.14
N LEU A 96 34.35 23.42 10.64
CA LEU A 96 33.85 24.64 11.29
C LEU A 96 33.91 24.59 12.82
N SER A 97 34.09 23.39 13.41
CA SER A 97 34.19 23.20 14.87
C SER A 97 35.61 22.85 15.36
N GLY A 98 36.63 23.07 14.54
CA GLY A 98 38.02 22.68 14.80
C GLY A 98 39.01 23.77 14.37
N GLY A 99 38.85 24.96 14.94
CA GLY A 99 39.75 26.10 14.88
C GLY A 99 39.75 26.80 16.22
#